data_AF-A0A7X6DHI9-F1
#
_entry.id   AF-A0A7X6DHI9-F1
#
_cell.length_a   1.000
_cell.length_b   1.000
_cell.length_c   1.000
_cell.angle_alpha   90.00
_cell.angle_beta   90.00
_cell.angle_gamma   90.00
#
_symmetry.space_group_name_H-M   'P 1'
#
loop_
_entity.id
_entity.type
_entity.pdbx_description
1 polymer ?
#
loop_
_entity_poly.entity_id
_entity_poly.type
_entity_poly.pdbx_seq_one_letter_code
_entity_poly.pdbx_strand_id
1 'polypeptide(L)'
;MRRLLPAWISLSLLGACSGQGADVWTQANAASSSTAPAAAPAPRVPAVPLADPAVQPESFASQHIATRRDLAELFYAVSGQPVDAAKEAADAPIVKSQYDEAKKKETTAQLAAQIGEGARRIAANPLLRYRVVQTEATLGPYDVFRKGFPLRAVGPDSKITFMRGFDLARTAADYSLAFSNGADFALLRVEDEAAARRIEQLRTNTPLALTGSLRVYVFVQEAAIGPGPGQLIAQVLRVDLVGGNKDLLASSGPIGAPAQDPASVAGRAAGGGKS
;
A
#
# COMPACT_ATOMS: atom_id res chain seq x y z
N MET A 1 7.77 46.94 18.98
CA MET A 1 6.63 46.97 19.92
C MET A 1 6.35 45.55 20.38
N ARG A 2 6.61 45.25 21.66
CA ARG A 2 6.30 43.98 22.33
C ARG A 2 4.80 43.91 22.60
N ARG A 3 4.14 42.79 22.26
CA ARG A 3 2.87 42.39 22.91
C ARG A 3 2.94 40.90 23.25
N LEU A 4 2.75 40.66 24.54
CA LEU A 4 2.79 39.38 25.26
C LEU A 4 1.35 38.92 25.52
N LEU A 5 1.11 37.60 25.33
CA LEU A 5 0.19 36.71 26.08
C LEU A 5 -1.34 36.97 26.01
N PRO A 6 -2.24 35.99 26.32
CA PRO A 6 -2.02 34.82 27.19
C PRO A 6 -2.53 33.44 26.72
N ALA A 7 -1.94 32.42 27.34
CA ALA A 7 -2.33 31.02 27.35
C ALA A 7 -3.51 30.77 28.30
N TRP A 8 -4.39 29.83 27.95
CA TRP A 8 -5.45 29.32 28.82
C TRP A 8 -5.17 27.83 29.10
N ILE A 9 -5.03 27.51 30.39
CA ILE A 9 -4.91 26.16 30.94
C ILE A 9 -6.25 25.85 31.61
N SER A 10 -6.89 24.75 31.22
CA SER A 10 -8.07 24.20 31.91
C SER A 10 -7.70 22.86 32.54
N LEU A 11 -7.69 22.84 33.87
CA LEU A 11 -7.43 21.69 34.73
C LEU A 11 -8.78 21.29 35.37
N SER A 12 -9.28 20.09 35.08
CA SER A 12 -10.44 19.52 35.78
C SER A 12 -10.02 18.24 36.51
N LEU A 13 -10.08 18.31 37.84
CA LEU A 13 -9.89 17.23 38.79
C LEU A 13 -11.22 16.90 39.48
N LEU A 14 -11.29 15.65 39.98
CA LEU A 14 -12.15 15.08 41.02
C LEU A 14 -13.53 14.54 40.65
N GLY A 15 -13.74 13.28 41.06
CA GLY A 15 -15.00 12.57 41.08
C GLY A 15 -14.83 11.10 41.47
N ALA A 16 -14.21 10.83 42.63
CA ALA A 16 -14.20 9.50 43.25
C ALA A 16 -15.50 9.31 44.06
N CYS A 17 -16.21 8.19 43.83
CA CYS A 17 -17.24 7.68 44.73
C CYS A 17 -17.02 6.17 44.93
N SER A 18 -16.63 5.81 46.15
CA SER A 18 -16.63 4.48 46.72
C SER A 18 -18.02 4.15 47.29
N GLY A 19 -18.35 2.86 47.34
CA GLY A 19 -19.58 2.38 47.98
C GLY A 19 -19.66 0.85 48.01
N GLN A 20 -19.23 0.29 49.13
CA GLN A 20 -19.22 -1.12 49.53
C GLN A 20 -20.62 -1.75 49.59
N GLY A 21 -20.72 -3.07 49.39
CA GLY A 21 -21.87 -3.86 49.83
C GLY A 21 -22.00 -5.22 49.15
N ALA A 22 -21.38 -6.25 49.73
CA ALA A 22 -21.67 -7.64 49.43
C ALA A 22 -22.84 -8.09 50.30
N ASP A 23 -23.80 -8.82 49.74
CA ASP A 23 -24.56 -9.84 50.45
C ASP A 23 -25.11 -10.89 49.46
N VAL A 24 -24.85 -12.14 49.82
CA VAL A 24 -25.31 -13.37 49.14
C VAL A 24 -26.57 -13.83 49.85
N TRP A 25 -27.67 -13.99 49.12
CA TRP A 25 -28.75 -14.91 49.47
C TRP A 25 -29.25 -15.63 48.22
N THR A 26 -29.21 -16.95 48.31
CA THR A 26 -29.69 -17.93 47.33
C THR A 26 -31.23 -18.03 47.38
N GLN A 27 -31.79 -18.47 46.24
CA GLN A 27 -33.07 -19.16 46.06
C GLN A 27 -34.26 -18.33 45.54
N ALA A 28 -34.53 -18.47 44.23
CA ALA A 28 -35.80 -18.97 43.71
C ALA A 28 -35.69 -19.18 42.19
N ASN A 29 -35.68 -20.45 41.79
CA ASN A 29 -35.78 -20.86 40.40
C ASN A 29 -37.26 -20.71 39.99
N ALA A 30 -37.59 -19.64 39.26
CA ALA A 30 -38.88 -19.48 38.63
C ALA A 30 -38.66 -19.43 37.11
N ALA A 31 -39.15 -20.47 36.44
CA ALA A 31 -39.18 -20.57 35.00
C ALA A 31 -39.91 -19.36 34.41
N SER A 32 -39.15 -18.47 33.77
CA SER A 32 -39.67 -17.46 32.84
C SER A 32 -39.14 -17.81 31.47
N SER A 33 -39.94 -18.53 30.70
CA SER A 33 -39.79 -18.66 29.25
C SER A 33 -40.05 -17.30 28.59
N SER A 34 -39.06 -16.42 28.69
CA SER A 34 -38.97 -15.21 27.88
C SER A 34 -38.45 -15.62 26.50
N THR A 35 -39.37 -15.84 25.57
CA THR A 35 -39.06 -15.94 24.14
C THR A 35 -38.56 -14.57 23.68
N ALA A 36 -37.26 -14.32 23.82
CA ALA A 36 -36.62 -13.14 23.27
C ALA A 36 -36.79 -13.17 21.73
N PRO A 37 -37.23 -12.07 21.09
CA PRO A 37 -37.25 -12.00 19.64
C PRO A 37 -35.82 -12.23 19.12
N ALA A 38 -35.68 -13.17 18.19
CA ALA A 38 -34.42 -13.47 17.54
C ALA A 38 -33.79 -12.17 17.05
N ALA A 39 -32.63 -11.83 17.62
CA ALA A 39 -31.85 -10.69 17.18
C ALA A 39 -31.62 -10.83 15.68
N ALA A 40 -32.10 -9.84 14.92
CA ALA A 40 -31.87 -9.78 13.48
C ALA A 40 -30.36 -9.92 13.23
N PRO A 41 -29.92 -10.76 12.27
CA PRO A 41 -28.52 -10.93 11.98
C PRO A 41 -27.92 -9.56 11.65
N ALA A 42 -26.92 -9.15 12.43
CA ALA A 42 -26.17 -7.93 12.16
C ALA A 42 -25.69 -7.97 10.70
N PRO A 43 -25.79 -6.85 9.96
CA PRO A 43 -25.34 -6.79 8.59
C PRO A 43 -23.88 -7.22 8.53
N ARG A 44 -23.60 -8.31 7.81
CA ARG A 44 -22.23 -8.78 7.57
C ARG A 44 -21.52 -7.68 6.78
N VAL A 45 -20.59 -6.98 7.42
CA VAL A 45 -19.63 -6.14 6.71
C VAL A 45 -18.91 -7.04 5.71
N PRO A 46 -18.94 -6.74 4.40
CA PRO A 46 -18.26 -7.57 3.42
C PRO A 46 -16.77 -7.63 3.76
N ALA A 47 -16.21 -8.83 3.81
CA ALA A 47 -14.80 -9.02 4.11
C ALA A 47 -13.94 -8.40 3.00
N VAL A 48 -12.93 -7.61 3.41
CA VAL A 48 -11.95 -7.02 2.48
C VAL A 48 -11.22 -8.16 1.75
N PRO A 49 -11.16 -8.14 0.40
CA PRO A 49 -10.46 -9.17 -0.36
C PRO A 49 -8.98 -9.26 0.06
N LEU A 50 -8.49 -10.49 0.25
CA LEU A 50 -7.08 -10.77 0.50
C LEU A 50 -6.42 -11.35 -0.75
N ALA A 51 -5.09 -11.19 -0.85
CA ALA A 51 -4.32 -11.84 -1.88
C ALA A 51 -4.43 -13.37 -1.76
N ASP A 52 -4.53 -14.04 -2.90
CA ASP A 52 -4.45 -15.48 -3.00
C ASP A 52 -2.97 -15.91 -2.83
N PRO A 53 -2.64 -16.72 -1.80
CA PRO A 53 -1.27 -17.16 -1.57
C PRO A 53 -0.71 -18.05 -2.70
N ALA A 54 -1.55 -18.59 -3.58
CA ALA A 54 -1.09 -19.35 -4.75
C ALA A 54 -0.50 -18.45 -5.85
N VAL A 55 -0.83 -17.16 -5.89
CA VAL A 55 -0.34 -16.24 -6.92
C VAL A 55 1.08 -15.80 -6.57
N GLN A 56 2.04 -16.32 -7.34
CA GLN A 56 3.46 -16.03 -7.12
C GLN A 56 3.82 -14.62 -7.63
N PRO A 57 4.62 -13.82 -6.89
CA PRO A 57 5.09 -12.50 -7.30
C PRO A 57 5.68 -12.42 -8.72
N GLU A 58 6.33 -13.48 -9.17
CA GLU A 58 6.95 -13.57 -10.50
C GLU A 58 5.93 -13.47 -11.63
N SER A 59 4.70 -13.95 -11.40
CA SER A 59 3.63 -13.97 -12.42
C SER A 59 3.12 -12.57 -12.78
N PHE A 60 3.36 -11.58 -11.93
CA PHE A 60 2.94 -10.19 -12.14
C PHE A 60 4.09 -9.18 -11.98
N ALA A 61 5.35 -9.64 -12.03
CA ALA A 61 6.52 -8.79 -11.83
C ALA A 61 6.64 -7.62 -12.85
N SER A 62 5.96 -7.71 -14.00
CA SER A 62 5.91 -6.66 -15.03
C SER A 62 4.70 -5.71 -14.90
N GLN A 63 3.75 -5.98 -14.01
CA GLN A 63 2.54 -5.19 -13.84
C GLN A 63 2.80 -4.02 -12.89
N HIS A 64 3.52 -3.01 -13.38
CA HIS A 64 3.90 -1.86 -12.57
C HIS A 64 2.77 -0.84 -12.40
N ILE A 65 2.73 -0.18 -11.24
CA ILE A 65 2.08 1.12 -11.10
C ILE A 65 3.14 2.17 -11.43
N ALA A 66 3.12 2.68 -12.66
CA ALA A 66 4.14 3.58 -13.19
C ALA A 66 3.60 4.98 -13.47
N THR A 67 2.29 5.13 -13.64
CA THR A 67 1.64 6.36 -14.06
C THR A 67 0.41 6.67 -13.20
N ARG A 68 -0.03 7.94 -13.22
CA ARG A 68 -1.28 8.36 -12.56
C ARG A 68 -2.48 7.58 -13.11
N ARG A 69 -2.44 7.28 -14.40
CA ARG A 69 -3.47 6.49 -15.07
C ARG A 69 -3.62 5.11 -14.45
N ASP A 70 -2.53 4.42 -14.14
CA ASP A 70 -2.59 3.08 -13.52
C ASP A 70 -3.33 3.12 -12.18
N LEU A 71 -3.12 4.17 -11.39
CA LEU A 71 -3.83 4.40 -10.12
C LEU A 71 -5.31 4.70 -10.34
N ALA A 72 -5.65 5.55 -11.30
CA ALA A 72 -7.04 5.85 -11.63
C ALA A 72 -7.78 4.57 -12.08
N GLU A 73 -7.20 3.79 -13.00
CA GLU A 73 -7.76 2.53 -13.47
C GLU A 73 -8.02 1.55 -12.32
N LEU A 74 -7.05 1.37 -11.41
CA LEU A 74 -7.21 0.56 -10.21
C LEU A 74 -8.28 1.11 -9.28
N PHE A 75 -8.30 2.42 -9.03
CA PHE A 75 -9.27 3.07 -8.17
C PHE A 75 -10.69 2.84 -8.66
N TYR A 76 -10.98 3.11 -9.94
CA TYR A 76 -12.32 2.90 -10.49
C TYR A 76 -12.70 1.41 -10.53
N ALA A 77 -11.76 0.53 -10.88
CA ALA A 77 -12.01 -0.91 -10.91
C ALA A 77 -12.35 -1.51 -9.55
N VAL A 78 -11.74 -0.97 -8.48
CA VAL A 78 -11.86 -1.51 -7.11
C VAL A 78 -12.96 -0.79 -6.32
N SER A 79 -13.16 0.50 -6.53
CA SER A 79 -14.22 1.28 -5.87
C SER A 79 -15.63 0.96 -6.38
N GLY A 80 -15.74 0.42 -7.60
CA GLY A 80 -17.02 0.21 -8.28
C GLY A 80 -17.72 1.51 -8.69
N GLN A 81 -17.07 2.67 -8.53
CA GLN A 81 -17.60 3.96 -8.96
C GLN A 81 -17.64 4.04 -10.49
N PRO A 82 -18.62 4.76 -11.07
CA PRO A 82 -18.59 5.07 -12.49
C PRO A 82 -17.31 5.83 -12.83
N VAL A 83 -16.64 5.41 -13.90
CA VAL A 83 -15.38 6.00 -14.34
C VAL A 83 -15.63 7.40 -14.87
N ASP A 84 -15.12 8.44 -14.21
CA ASP A 84 -15.06 9.79 -14.77
C ASP A 84 -13.81 9.93 -15.68
N ALA A 85 -13.79 9.11 -16.73
CA ALA A 85 -12.62 8.98 -17.60
C ALA A 85 -12.33 10.28 -18.38
N ALA A 86 -13.36 11.08 -18.65
CA ALA A 86 -13.21 12.37 -19.32
C ALA A 86 -12.47 13.38 -18.44
N LYS A 87 -12.83 13.47 -17.16
CA LYS A 87 -12.13 14.33 -16.19
C LYS A 87 -10.67 13.88 -16.01
N GLU A 88 -10.44 12.59 -15.77
CA GLU A 88 -9.07 12.08 -15.61
C GLU A 88 -8.21 12.31 -16.85
N ALA A 89 -8.78 12.13 -18.04
CA ALA A 89 -8.08 12.40 -19.28
C ALA A 89 -7.76 13.89 -19.48
N ALA A 90 -8.72 14.77 -19.17
CA ALA A 90 -8.54 16.22 -19.27
C ALA A 90 -7.43 16.72 -18.34
N ASP A 91 -7.23 16.07 -17.20
CA ASP A 91 -6.22 16.43 -16.22
C ASP A 91 -4.81 15.96 -16.55
N ALA A 92 -4.64 15.09 -17.56
CA ALA A 92 -3.36 14.55 -17.95
C ALA A 92 -2.39 15.63 -18.50
N PRO A 93 -1.10 15.60 -18.12
CA PRO A 93 -0.13 16.60 -18.57
C PRO A 93 -0.04 16.74 -20.08
N ILE A 94 -0.10 15.62 -20.83
CA ILE A 94 -0.05 15.64 -22.30
C ILE A 94 -1.23 16.39 -22.93
N VAL A 95 -2.40 16.38 -22.27
CA VAL A 95 -3.60 17.13 -22.70
C VAL A 95 -3.46 18.59 -22.30
N LYS A 96 -3.05 18.86 -21.06
CA LYS A 96 -2.83 20.22 -20.55
C LYS A 96 -1.77 20.99 -21.33
N SER A 97 -0.79 20.30 -21.92
CA SER A 97 0.27 20.91 -22.74
C SER A 97 -0.14 21.14 -24.21
N GLN A 98 -1.29 20.64 -24.68
CA GLN A 98 -1.74 20.90 -26.05
C GLN A 98 -2.34 22.31 -26.17
N TYR A 99 -1.88 23.06 -27.18
CA TYR A 99 -2.44 24.37 -27.52
C TYR A 99 -3.51 24.28 -28.62
N ASP A 100 -3.45 23.27 -29.48
CA ASP A 100 -4.46 23.02 -30.51
C ASP A 100 -5.69 22.37 -29.87
N GLU A 101 -6.82 23.06 -29.92
CA GLU A 101 -8.08 22.60 -29.32
C GLU A 101 -8.66 21.34 -29.99
N ALA A 102 -8.45 21.13 -31.29
CA ALA A 102 -8.90 19.91 -31.96
C ALA A 102 -8.06 18.72 -31.49
N LYS A 103 -6.74 18.88 -31.48
CA LYS A 103 -5.81 17.85 -30.99
C LYS A 103 -6.00 17.55 -29.51
N LYS A 104 -6.27 18.57 -28.70
CA LYS A 104 -6.58 18.44 -27.27
C LYS A 104 -7.84 17.60 -27.06
N LYS A 105 -8.93 17.89 -27.78
CA LYS A 105 -10.17 17.10 -27.72
C LYS A 105 -9.96 15.65 -28.15
N GLU A 106 -9.26 15.43 -29.26
CA GLU A 106 -8.92 14.09 -29.75
C GLU A 106 -8.10 13.30 -28.72
N THR A 107 -7.02 13.89 -28.21
CA THR A 107 -6.15 13.27 -27.20
C THR A 107 -6.93 12.96 -25.91
N THR A 108 -7.81 13.87 -25.49
CA THR A 108 -8.67 13.67 -24.31
C THR A 108 -9.62 12.49 -24.53
N ALA A 109 -10.30 12.43 -25.67
CA ALA A 109 -11.23 11.35 -25.98
C ALA A 109 -10.52 9.98 -26.05
N GLN A 110 -9.35 9.93 -26.70
CA GLN A 110 -8.53 8.73 -26.78
C GLN A 110 -8.09 8.26 -25.39
N LEU A 111 -7.59 9.17 -24.55
CA LEU A 111 -7.14 8.83 -23.21
C LEU A 111 -8.29 8.42 -22.29
N ALA A 112 -9.46 9.07 -22.41
CA ALA A 112 -10.65 8.69 -21.66
C ALA A 112 -11.11 7.27 -22.02
N ALA A 113 -11.13 6.92 -23.31
CA ALA A 113 -11.47 5.57 -23.75
C ALA A 113 -10.50 4.53 -23.15
N GLN A 114 -9.20 4.84 -23.17
CA GLN A 114 -8.16 3.98 -22.62
C GLN A 114 -8.27 3.78 -21.10
N ILE A 115 -8.55 4.84 -20.34
CA ILE A 115 -8.78 4.76 -18.88
C ILE A 115 -10.02 3.91 -18.57
N GLY A 116 -11.13 4.17 -19.27
CA GLY A 116 -12.37 3.42 -19.06
C GLY A 116 -12.25 1.94 -19.41
N GLU A 117 -11.53 1.61 -20.48
CA GLU A 117 -11.22 0.22 -20.83
C GLU A 117 -10.32 -0.45 -19.80
N GLY A 118 -9.25 0.21 -19.35
CA GLY A 118 -8.35 -0.32 -18.35
C GLY A 118 -9.05 -0.62 -17.02
N ALA A 119 -9.87 0.30 -16.52
CA ALA A 119 -10.67 0.10 -15.31
C ALA A 119 -11.62 -1.10 -15.46
N ARG A 120 -12.35 -1.21 -16.58
CA ARG A 120 -13.25 -2.35 -16.83
C ARG A 120 -12.50 -3.68 -16.93
N ARG A 121 -11.33 -3.69 -17.57
CA ARG A 121 -10.49 -4.88 -17.69
C ARG A 121 -10.01 -5.37 -16.33
N ILE A 122 -9.59 -4.46 -15.45
CA ILE A 122 -9.20 -4.80 -14.07
C ILE A 122 -10.40 -5.28 -13.25
N ALA A 123 -11.56 -4.64 -13.41
CA ALA A 123 -12.78 -5.07 -12.72
C ALA A 123 -13.21 -6.48 -13.14
N ALA A 124 -13.06 -6.82 -14.43
CA ALA A 124 -13.37 -8.13 -14.98
C ALA A 124 -12.35 -9.23 -14.61
N ASN A 125 -11.10 -8.87 -14.31
CA ASN A 125 -10.05 -9.82 -13.96
C ASN A 125 -9.30 -9.40 -12.68
N PRO A 126 -9.67 -9.96 -11.51
CA PRO A 126 -9.01 -9.67 -10.23
C PRO A 126 -7.50 -9.95 -10.20
N LEU A 127 -6.96 -10.79 -11.09
CA LEU A 127 -5.50 -10.99 -11.20
C LEU A 127 -4.76 -9.72 -11.64
N LEU A 128 -5.48 -8.77 -12.26
CA LEU A 128 -4.94 -7.44 -12.57
C LEU A 128 -5.05 -6.48 -11.38
N ARG A 129 -5.25 -6.95 -10.15
CA ARG A 129 -5.06 -6.17 -8.93
C ARG A 129 -3.69 -6.41 -8.29
N TYR A 130 -2.97 -7.44 -8.76
CA TYR A 130 -1.58 -7.67 -8.39
C TYR A 130 -0.68 -6.70 -9.16
N ARG A 131 0.16 -5.97 -8.43
CA ARG A 131 0.97 -4.88 -8.97
C ARG A 131 2.34 -4.82 -8.33
N VAL A 132 3.25 -4.13 -9.01
CA VAL A 132 4.56 -3.77 -8.48
C VAL A 132 4.67 -2.26 -8.38
N VAL A 133 5.00 -1.77 -7.19
CA VAL A 133 5.28 -0.36 -6.93
C VAL A 133 6.78 -0.18 -6.79
N GLN A 134 7.34 0.78 -7.51
CA GLN A 134 8.74 1.15 -7.38
C GLN A 134 8.87 2.43 -6.57
N THR A 135 9.71 2.42 -5.54
CA THR A 135 9.92 3.57 -4.64
C THR A 135 11.37 3.67 -4.16
N GLU A 136 11.76 4.81 -3.59
CA GLU A 136 13.10 5.02 -3.02
C GLU A 136 13.39 4.00 -1.93
N ALA A 137 14.60 3.44 -1.97
CA ALA A 137 15.12 2.63 -0.89
C ALA A 137 15.65 3.54 0.24
N THR A 138 14.79 3.83 1.22
CA THR A 138 15.20 4.49 2.46
C THR A 138 15.35 3.45 3.57
N LEU A 139 16.60 3.05 3.82
CA LEU A 139 16.99 2.06 4.82
C LEU A 139 17.64 2.74 6.04
N GLY A 140 17.29 2.26 7.24
CA GLY A 140 18.09 2.52 8.44
C GLY A 140 19.39 1.69 8.46
N PRO A 141 20.28 1.91 9.46
CA PRO A 141 21.46 1.07 9.65
C PRO A 141 21.09 -0.40 9.87
N TYR A 142 21.98 -1.32 9.49
CA TYR A 142 21.79 -2.74 9.76
C TYR A 142 21.67 -3.03 11.26
N ASP A 143 20.60 -3.72 11.64
CA ASP A 143 20.39 -4.23 12.99
C ASP A 143 20.87 -5.69 13.05
N VAL A 144 21.98 -5.92 13.75
CA VAL A 144 22.61 -7.25 13.87
C VAL A 144 21.75 -8.21 14.70
N PHE A 145 20.94 -7.71 15.64
CA PHE A 145 20.08 -8.55 16.48
C PHE A 145 18.83 -8.97 15.73
N ARG A 146 18.24 -8.06 14.95
CA ARG A 146 17.07 -8.33 14.13
C ARG A 146 17.41 -8.87 12.74
N LYS A 147 18.70 -8.94 12.41
CA LYS A 147 19.25 -9.40 11.13
C LYS A 147 18.59 -8.73 9.93
N GLY A 148 18.54 -7.40 9.93
CA GLY A 148 17.90 -6.67 8.84
C GLY A 148 18.04 -5.15 8.90
N PHE A 149 17.51 -4.48 7.88
CA PHE A 149 17.51 -3.03 7.74
C PHE A 149 16.12 -2.47 8.02
N PRO A 150 15.96 -1.51 8.95
CA PRO A 150 14.68 -0.83 9.16
C PRO A 150 14.21 -0.15 7.85
N LEU A 151 12.98 -0.42 7.43
CA LEU A 151 12.35 0.12 6.23
C LEU A 151 11.36 1.24 6.59
N ARG A 152 11.46 2.39 5.93
CA ARG A 152 10.52 3.51 6.11
C ARG A 152 9.47 3.65 5.01
N ALA A 153 9.67 3.02 3.85
CA ALA A 153 8.85 3.24 2.67
C ALA A 153 7.50 2.49 2.65
N VAL A 154 7.35 1.47 3.50
CA VAL A 154 6.19 0.56 3.53
C VAL A 154 5.57 0.43 4.91
N GLY A 155 5.94 1.27 5.88
CA GLY A 155 5.39 1.25 7.24
C GLY A 155 3.93 1.73 7.34
N PRO A 156 3.33 1.67 8.54
CA PRO A 156 1.91 1.96 8.78
C PRO A 156 1.49 3.39 8.40
N ASP A 157 2.40 4.37 8.50
CA ASP A 157 2.14 5.75 8.10
C ASP A 157 2.65 6.06 6.67
N SER A 158 3.19 5.05 5.97
CA SER A 158 3.77 5.24 4.65
C SER A 158 2.67 5.40 3.61
N LYS A 159 2.50 6.63 3.13
CA LYS A 159 1.83 6.91 1.87
C LYS A 159 2.91 7.00 0.80
N ILE A 160 2.93 6.08 -0.15
CA ILE A 160 3.88 6.18 -1.25
C ILE A 160 3.51 7.39 -2.09
N THR A 161 4.36 8.41 -2.04
CA THR A 161 4.40 9.49 -3.01
C THR A 161 5.44 9.10 -4.03
N PHE A 162 5.00 8.78 -5.24
CA PHE A 162 5.85 8.23 -6.30
C PHE A 162 7.00 9.17 -6.64
N MET A 163 8.19 8.60 -6.85
CA MET A 163 9.43 9.32 -7.11
C MET A 163 9.36 10.26 -8.31
N ARG A 164 10.10 11.37 -8.20
CA ARG A 164 10.49 12.26 -9.30
C ARG A 164 11.20 11.46 -10.38
N GLY A 165 10.64 11.45 -11.59
CA GLY A 165 11.24 10.85 -12.79
C GLY A 165 10.23 10.14 -13.69
N PHE A 166 9.11 9.70 -13.11
CA PHE A 166 7.90 9.31 -13.81
C PHE A 166 6.77 10.24 -13.34
N ASP A 167 5.83 10.56 -14.23
CA ASP A 167 4.87 11.67 -14.19
C ASP A 167 3.83 11.61 -13.05
N LEU A 168 4.31 11.56 -11.80
CA LEU A 168 3.50 11.35 -10.60
C LEU A 168 3.81 12.39 -9.52
N ALA A 169 5.08 12.81 -9.35
CA ALA A 169 5.45 13.71 -8.24
C ALA A 169 4.92 15.15 -8.37
N ARG A 170 4.46 15.60 -9.55
CA ARG A 170 3.85 16.94 -9.75
C ARG A 170 2.33 16.92 -9.86
N THR A 171 1.71 15.73 -9.91
CA THR A 171 0.28 15.52 -10.21
C THR A 171 -0.43 14.58 -9.22
N ALA A 172 0.28 14.06 -8.20
CA ALA A 172 -0.23 13.20 -7.12
C ALA A 172 -1.20 13.89 -6.13
N ALA A 173 -1.93 14.91 -6.57
CA ALA A 173 -2.93 15.57 -5.74
C ALA A 173 -4.22 14.74 -5.59
N ASP A 174 -4.47 13.77 -6.49
CA ASP A 174 -5.79 13.13 -6.62
C ASP A 174 -5.84 11.64 -6.24
N TYR A 175 -4.70 10.94 -6.19
CA TYR A 175 -4.64 9.53 -5.79
C TYR A 175 -3.47 9.20 -4.86
N SER A 176 -3.71 8.34 -3.86
CA SER A 176 -2.68 7.84 -2.95
C SER A 176 -2.76 6.32 -2.76
N LEU A 177 -1.65 5.70 -2.40
CA LEU A 177 -1.57 4.27 -2.07
C LEU A 177 -1.12 4.10 -0.61
N ALA A 178 -1.90 3.34 0.15
CA ALA A 178 -1.62 2.94 1.52
C ALA A 178 -1.55 1.42 1.64
N PHE A 179 -0.96 0.94 2.74
CA PHE A 179 -0.75 -0.48 2.99
C PHE A 179 -1.50 -0.97 4.22
N SER A 180 -2.28 -2.05 4.07
CA SER A 180 -3.04 -2.67 5.17
C SER A 180 -2.16 -3.44 6.14
N ASN A 181 -1.06 -4.01 5.65
CA ASN A 181 -0.10 -4.81 6.42
C ASN A 181 1.33 -4.25 6.35
N GLY A 182 1.46 -2.94 6.14
CA GLY A 182 2.77 -2.29 5.99
C GLY A 182 3.71 -2.48 7.20
N ALA A 183 3.13 -2.56 8.40
CA ALA A 183 3.88 -2.84 9.64
C ALA A 183 4.66 -4.16 9.58
N ASP A 184 4.15 -5.16 8.85
CA ASP A 184 4.79 -6.46 8.67
C ASP A 184 6.02 -6.38 7.76
N PHE A 185 6.30 -5.23 7.15
CA PHE A 185 7.45 -4.99 6.27
C PHE A 185 8.33 -3.84 6.77
N ALA A 186 8.22 -3.47 8.05
CA ALA A 186 9.06 -2.44 8.66
C ALA A 186 10.55 -2.82 8.77
N LEU A 187 10.92 -4.05 8.41
CA LEU A 187 12.29 -4.56 8.43
C LEU A 187 12.57 -5.37 7.16
N LEU A 188 13.59 -4.99 6.40
CA LEU A 188 14.14 -5.78 5.30
C LEU A 188 15.10 -6.83 5.89
N ARG A 189 14.66 -8.08 6.00
CA ARG A 189 15.49 -9.15 6.58
C ARG A 189 16.64 -9.52 5.64
N VAL A 190 17.84 -9.61 6.21
CA VAL A 190 19.08 -10.01 5.53
C VAL A 190 19.90 -10.82 6.54
N GLU A 191 19.71 -12.14 6.50
CA GLU A 191 20.33 -13.09 7.45
C GLU A 191 21.83 -13.29 7.16
N ASP A 192 22.23 -13.25 5.89
CA ASP A 192 23.63 -13.31 5.49
C ASP A 192 24.36 -12.00 5.81
N GLU A 193 25.32 -12.07 6.73
CA GLU A 193 26.12 -10.92 7.15
C GLU A 193 27.00 -10.37 6.03
N ALA A 194 27.43 -11.18 5.06
CA ALA A 194 28.20 -10.70 3.92
C ALA A 194 27.33 -9.83 3.02
N ALA A 195 26.11 -10.29 2.71
CA ALA A 195 25.10 -9.50 2.00
C ALA A 195 24.73 -8.22 2.77
N ALA A 196 24.54 -8.31 4.09
CA ALA A 196 24.26 -7.15 4.93
C ALA A 196 25.40 -6.11 4.88
N ARG A 197 26.66 -6.53 4.98
CA ARG A 197 27.81 -5.61 4.84
C ARG A 197 27.83 -4.92 3.48
N ARG A 198 27.50 -5.65 2.39
CA ARG A 198 27.41 -5.07 1.04
C ARG A 198 26.32 -4.01 0.96
N ILE A 199 25.13 -4.29 1.48
CA ILE A 199 24.01 -3.33 1.51
C ILE A 199 24.36 -2.12 2.39
N GLU A 200 25.00 -2.34 3.53
CA GLU A 200 25.44 -1.26 4.43
C GLU A 200 26.46 -0.34 3.75
N GLN A 201 27.44 -0.89 3.02
CA GLN A 201 28.37 -0.11 2.20
C GLN A 201 27.65 0.71 1.13
N LEU A 202 26.66 0.11 0.46
CA LEU A 202 25.84 0.81 -0.53
C LEU A 202 24.99 1.91 0.11
N ARG A 203 24.55 1.74 1.37
CA ARG A 203 23.78 2.73 2.12
C ARG A 203 24.62 3.94 2.54
N THR A 204 25.88 3.72 2.90
CA THR A 204 26.77 4.75 3.45
C THR A 204 27.56 5.51 2.39
N ASN A 205 28.05 4.84 1.36
CA ASN A 205 29.00 5.41 0.40
C ASN A 205 28.32 6.09 -0.79
N THR A 206 27.11 5.67 -1.12
CA THR A 206 26.28 6.26 -2.15
C THR A 206 24.89 6.41 -1.56
N PRO A 207 24.11 7.46 -1.84
CA PRO A 207 22.73 7.44 -1.42
C PRO A 207 22.05 6.26 -2.13
N LEU A 208 21.63 5.22 -1.38
CA LEU A 208 20.79 4.14 -1.92
C LEU A 208 19.53 4.68 -2.61
N ALA A 209 19.09 5.89 -2.25
CA ALA A 209 18.04 6.62 -2.96
C ALA A 209 18.39 7.02 -4.41
N LEU A 210 19.68 7.12 -4.75
CA LEU A 210 20.18 7.43 -6.09
C LEU A 210 20.54 6.18 -6.90
N THR A 211 20.93 5.08 -6.24
CA THR A 211 21.44 3.87 -6.89
C THR A 211 20.67 2.62 -6.50
N GLY A 212 19.48 2.73 -5.95
CA GLY A 212 18.70 1.59 -5.52
C GLY A 212 17.21 1.92 -5.46
N SER A 213 16.38 0.90 -5.59
CA SER A 213 14.94 1.05 -5.47
C SER A 213 14.34 -0.15 -4.76
N LEU A 214 13.22 0.08 -4.08
CA LEU A 214 12.39 -0.98 -3.59
C LEU A 214 11.36 -1.33 -4.66
N ARG A 215 11.22 -2.62 -4.95
CA ARG A 215 10.06 -3.16 -5.64
C ARG A 215 9.14 -3.76 -4.59
N VAL A 216 7.97 -3.15 -4.43
CA VAL A 216 6.95 -3.58 -3.48
C VAL A 216 5.87 -4.29 -4.28
N TYR A 217 5.75 -5.60 -4.07
CA TYR A 217 4.74 -6.44 -4.67
C TYR A 217 3.48 -6.35 -3.84
N VAL A 218 2.38 -6.00 -4.47
CA VAL A 218 1.14 -5.67 -3.77
C VAL A 218 -0.07 -6.31 -4.43
N PHE A 219 -1.10 -6.52 -3.65
CA PHE A 219 -2.46 -6.79 -4.10
C PHE A 219 -3.37 -5.64 -3.67
N VAL A 220 -3.99 -4.94 -4.62
CA VAL A 220 -4.91 -3.83 -4.33
C VAL A 220 -6.26 -4.40 -3.87
N GLN A 221 -6.62 -4.11 -2.62
CA GLN A 221 -7.76 -4.74 -1.95
C GLN A 221 -9.04 -3.92 -2.13
N GLU A 222 -8.94 -2.64 -1.79
CA GLU A 222 -10.07 -1.73 -1.74
C GLU A 222 -9.66 -0.29 -2.10
N ALA A 223 -10.67 0.53 -2.29
CA ALA A 223 -10.53 1.96 -2.52
C ALA A 223 -11.34 2.70 -1.46
N ALA A 224 -10.68 3.54 -0.66
CA ALA A 224 -11.33 4.41 0.29
C ALA A 224 -11.88 5.64 -0.46
N ILE A 225 -13.19 5.83 -0.34
CA ILE A 225 -13.93 6.94 -0.92
C ILE A 225 -14.15 7.99 0.18
N GLY A 226 -13.69 9.21 -0.05
CA GLY A 226 -13.84 10.30 0.90
C GLY A 226 -13.83 11.67 0.19
N PRO A 227 -13.98 12.77 0.94
CA PRO A 227 -14.01 14.13 0.38
C PRO A 227 -12.64 14.62 -0.17
N GLY A 228 -11.64 13.75 -0.25
CA GLY A 228 -10.28 14.04 -0.70
C GLY A 228 -9.86 13.18 -1.89
N PRO A 229 -8.56 13.17 -2.22
CA PRO A 229 -8.02 12.27 -3.25
C PRO A 229 -8.43 10.82 -3.00
N GLY A 230 -8.72 10.09 -4.07
CA GLY A 230 -9.01 8.67 -4.01
C GLY A 230 -7.83 7.91 -3.38
N GLN A 231 -8.09 7.09 -2.37
CA GLN A 231 -7.04 6.31 -1.74
C GLN A 231 -7.24 4.83 -2.06
N LEU A 232 -6.18 4.18 -2.54
CA LEU A 232 -6.11 2.74 -2.68
C LEU A 232 -5.48 2.15 -1.42
N ILE A 233 -6.04 1.03 -0.95
CA ILE A 233 -5.48 0.24 0.14
C ILE A 233 -5.03 -1.09 -0.45
N ALA A 234 -3.75 -1.42 -0.24
CA ALA A 234 -3.16 -2.64 -0.77
C ALA A 234 -2.49 -3.48 0.33
N GLN A 235 -2.49 -4.79 0.12
CA GLN A 235 -1.72 -5.74 0.88
C GLN A 235 -0.34 -5.89 0.25
N VAL A 236 0.72 -5.70 1.03
CA VAL A 236 2.10 -6.00 0.64
C VAL A 236 2.34 -7.50 0.73
N LEU A 237 2.95 -8.05 -0.32
CA LEU A 237 3.23 -9.47 -0.49
C LEU A 237 4.72 -9.76 -0.35
N ARG A 238 5.55 -8.88 -0.94
CA ARG A 238 7.01 -8.98 -0.95
C ARG A 238 7.65 -7.62 -1.15
N VAL A 239 8.82 -7.42 -0.58
CA VAL A 239 9.67 -6.26 -0.84
C VAL A 239 11.04 -6.73 -1.30
N ASP A 240 11.42 -6.30 -2.50
CA ASP A 240 12.73 -6.57 -3.08
C ASP A 240 13.56 -5.28 -3.08
N LEU A 241 14.77 -5.35 -2.54
CA LEU A 241 15.77 -4.31 -2.68
C LEU A 241 16.58 -4.57 -3.94
N VAL A 242 16.50 -3.64 -4.89
CA VAL A 242 17.18 -3.73 -6.18
C VAL A 242 18.26 -2.65 -6.25
N GLY A 243 19.51 -3.07 -6.52
CA GLY A 243 20.65 -2.19 -6.71
C GLY A 243 20.63 -1.47 -8.06
N GLY A 244 21.58 -0.55 -8.26
CA GLY A 244 21.60 0.38 -9.39
C GLY A 244 21.82 -0.31 -10.73
N ASN A 245 22.50 -1.46 -10.69
CA ASN A 245 22.71 -2.32 -11.84
C ASN A 245 21.54 -3.28 -12.09
N LYS A 246 20.40 -3.04 -11.42
CA LYS A 246 19.19 -3.89 -11.41
C LYS A 246 19.40 -5.26 -10.78
N ASP A 247 20.48 -5.45 -10.02
CA ASP A 247 20.74 -6.67 -9.25
C ASP A 247 19.83 -6.75 -8.03
N LEU A 248 19.27 -7.93 -7.77
CA LEU A 248 18.52 -8.18 -6.54
C LEU A 248 19.51 -8.32 -5.38
N LEU A 249 19.44 -7.38 -4.44
CA LEU A 249 20.34 -7.33 -3.28
C LEU A 249 19.76 -8.07 -2.07
N ALA A 250 18.45 -7.98 -1.87
CA ALA A 250 17.73 -8.67 -0.82
C ALA A 250 16.24 -8.79 -1.17
N SER A 251 15.57 -9.80 -0.63
CA SER A 251 14.13 -9.99 -0.74
C SER A 251 13.54 -10.38 0.61
N SER A 252 12.44 -9.74 0.99
CA SER A 252 11.74 -10.03 2.24
C SER A 252 10.25 -10.21 1.99
N GLY A 253 9.71 -11.29 2.56
CA GLY A 253 8.27 -11.45 2.81
C GLY A 253 7.82 -10.73 4.10
N PRO A 254 6.59 -10.98 4.57
CA PRO A 254 6.10 -10.42 5.82
C PRO A 254 6.96 -10.89 7.01
N ILE A 255 7.07 -10.06 8.06
CA ILE A 255 7.82 -10.39 9.28
C ILE A 255 7.34 -11.74 9.83
N GLY A 256 8.26 -12.70 9.91
CA GLY A 256 7.98 -14.09 10.32
C GLY A 256 8.12 -15.10 9.19
N ALA A 257 8.08 -14.64 7.93
CA ALA A 257 8.53 -15.42 6.79
C ALA A 257 10.07 -15.51 6.76
N PRO A 258 10.65 -16.64 6.33
CA PRO A 258 12.10 -16.74 6.14
C PRO A 258 12.57 -15.73 5.09
N ALA A 259 13.73 -15.11 5.33
CA ALA A 259 14.39 -14.28 4.32
C ALA A 259 14.68 -15.14 3.09
N GLN A 260 14.44 -14.60 1.90
CA GLN A 260 14.70 -15.33 0.65
C GLN A 260 16.08 -14.96 0.13
N ASP A 261 16.87 -15.98 -0.19
CA ASP A 261 18.17 -15.79 -0.83
C ASP A 261 17.94 -15.20 -2.24
N PRO A 262 18.55 -14.06 -2.61
CA PRO A 262 18.43 -13.51 -3.96
C PRO A 262 18.76 -14.53 -5.07
N ALA A 263 19.64 -15.50 -4.82
CA ALA A 263 19.93 -16.58 -5.78
C ALA A 263 18.73 -17.52 -5.99
N SER A 264 17.94 -17.76 -4.95
CA SER A 264 16.74 -18.61 -5.02
C SER A 264 15.59 -17.96 -5.81
N VAL A 265 15.53 -16.62 -5.83
CA VAL A 265 14.54 -15.85 -6.59
C VAL A 265 14.93 -15.79 -8.08
N ALA A 266 16.22 -15.65 -8.39
CA ALA A 266 16.71 -15.59 -9.77
C ALA A 266 16.65 -16.95 -10.50
N GLY A 267 16.86 -18.06 -9.79
CA GLY A 267 16.92 -19.41 -10.37
C GLY A 267 15.59 -19.99 -10.86
N ARG A 268 14.44 -19.40 -10.52
CA ARG A 268 13.11 -19.95 -10.86
C ARG A 268 12.55 -19.43 -12.19
N ALA A 269 13.16 -18.40 -12.79
CA ALA A 269 12.75 -17.82 -14.07
C ALA A 269 13.28 -18.56 -15.32
N ALA A 270 14.13 -19.59 -15.16
CA ALA A 270 14.79 -20.28 -16.28
C ALA A 270 14.27 -21.70 -16.57
N GLY A 271 13.15 -22.12 -15.98
CA GLY A 271 12.60 -23.47 -16.11
C GLY A 271 11.40 -23.56 -17.04
N GLY A 272 11.55 -23.28 -18.33
CA GLY A 272 10.44 -23.42 -19.29
C GLY A 272 10.93 -23.48 -20.73
N GLY A 273 11.37 -24.67 -21.16
CA GLY A 273 11.75 -24.86 -22.56
C GLY A 273 12.50 -26.15 -22.84
N LYS A 274 11.88 -27.30 -22.59
CA LYS A 274 12.18 -28.55 -23.33
C LYS A 274 10.89 -29.35 -23.51
N SER A 275 10.32 -29.26 -24.70
CA SER A 275 9.60 -30.32 -25.41
C SER A 275 9.55 -29.91 -26.88
#